data_AF-A0A3D1BD42-F1
#
_entry.id   AF-A0A3D1BD42-F1
#
_cell.length_a   1.000
_cell.length_b   1.000
_cell.length_c   1.000
_cell.angle_alpha   90.00
_cell.angle_beta   90.00
_cell.angle_gamma   90.00
#
_symmetry.space_group_name_H-M   'P 1'
#
loop_
_entity.id
_entity.type
_entity.pdbx_description
1 polymer ?
#
loop_
_entity_poly.entity_id
_entity_poly.type
_entity_poly.pdbx_seq_one_letter_code
_entity_poly.pdbx_strand_id
1 'polypeptide(L)'
;MNVQVSFAQYDALFGDDPGTYLEFLTKLEASLWSAKRRLGDALLLGEGQVVSDVRHALKPTLQMLGASPLVDLLFSPVHPGAEADVKSQFDQAMDLVLAAVEAKKINVE
;
A
#
# COMPACT_ATOMS: atom_id res chain seq x y z
N MET A 1 2.94 2.78 14.38
CA MET A 1 2.40 1.55 13.77
C MET A 1 3.56 0.70 13.27
N ASN A 2 3.58 -0.61 13.52
CA ASN A 2 4.64 -1.50 13.05
C ASN A 2 4.16 -2.26 11.80
N VAL A 3 4.35 -1.69 10.61
CA VAL A 3 4.03 -2.35 9.34
C VAL A 3 5.23 -3.18 8.94
N GLN A 4 5.05 -4.50 8.88
CA GLN A 4 6.09 -5.41 8.40
C GLN A 4 5.74 -5.82 6.96
N VAL A 5 6.61 -5.47 6.02
CA VAL A 5 6.43 -5.77 4.60
C VAL A 5 7.23 -7.02 4.25
N SER A 6 6.61 -7.94 3.52
CA SER A 6 7.22 -9.18 3.03
C SER A 6 6.97 -9.34 1.54
N PHE A 7 8.00 -9.74 0.81
CA PHE A 7 7.93 -10.01 -0.63
C PHE A 7 7.87 -11.50 -0.96
N ALA A 8 7.79 -12.39 0.04
CA ALA A 8 7.90 -13.83 -0.15
C ALA A 8 6.92 -14.41 -1.21
N GLN A 9 5.70 -13.87 -1.28
CA GLN A 9 4.72 -14.28 -2.30
C GLN A 9 5.13 -13.84 -3.70
N TYR A 10 5.67 -12.63 -3.86
CA TYR A 10 6.17 -12.14 -5.15
C TYR A 10 7.48 -12.83 -5.53
N ASP A 11 8.38 -13.07 -4.58
CA ASP A 11 9.60 -13.81 -4.78
C ASP A 11 9.34 -15.22 -5.33
N ALA A 12 8.31 -15.91 -4.80
CA ALA A 12 7.89 -17.20 -5.32
C ALA A 12 7.30 -17.15 -6.74
N LEU A 13 6.78 -16.00 -7.18
CA LEU A 13 6.21 -15.81 -8.52
C LEU A 13 7.25 -15.42 -9.56
N PHE A 14 8.29 -14.68 -9.17
CA PHE A 14 9.25 -14.07 -10.08
C PHE A 14 10.71 -14.57 -9.92
N GLY A 15 10.96 -15.54 -9.03
CA GLY A 15 12.30 -15.95 -8.58
C GLY A 15 13.31 -16.33 -9.68
N ASP A 16 12.84 -16.66 -10.88
CA ASP A 16 13.69 -17.05 -12.01
C ASP A 16 13.85 -15.95 -13.08
N ASP A 17 13.14 -14.81 -12.95
CA ASP A 17 13.17 -13.71 -13.92
C ASP A 17 13.28 -12.33 -13.23
N PRO A 18 14.51 -11.89 -12.90
CA PRO A 18 14.76 -10.61 -12.26
C PRO A 18 14.30 -9.40 -13.08
N GLY A 19 14.34 -9.48 -14.42
CA GLY A 19 13.95 -8.39 -15.32
C GLY A 19 12.45 -8.12 -15.25
N THR A 20 11.64 -9.17 -15.41
CA THR A 20 10.18 -9.08 -15.23
C THR A 20 9.82 -8.68 -13.80
N TYR A 21 10.60 -9.13 -12.81
CA TYR A 21 10.35 -8.76 -11.42
C TYR A 21 10.55 -7.25 -11.19
N LEU A 22 11.64 -6.68 -11.70
CA LEU A 22 11.92 -5.25 -11.57
C LEU A 22 10.84 -4.39 -12.26
N GLU A 23 10.38 -4.80 -13.45
CA GLU A 23 9.27 -4.13 -14.12
C GLU A 23 7.97 -4.19 -13.31
N PHE A 24 7.67 -5.35 -12.72
CA PHE A 24 6.53 -5.52 -11.84
C PHE A 24 6.63 -4.60 -10.62
N LEU A 25 7.77 -4.59 -9.92
CA LEU A 25 7.98 -3.76 -8.74
C LEU A 25 7.86 -2.26 -9.08
N THR A 26 8.32 -1.85 -10.26
CA THR A 26 8.17 -0.47 -10.76
C THR A 26 6.71 -0.10 -10.99
N LYS A 27 5.91 -0.99 -11.59
CA LYS A 27 4.46 -0.79 -11.79
C LYS A 27 3.69 -0.82 -10.46
N LEU A 28 4.12 -1.67 -9.53
CA LEU A 28 3.57 -1.76 -8.18
C LEU A 28 3.80 -0.46 -7.42
N GLU A 29 5.02 0.05 -7.41
CA GLU A 29 5.38 1.33 -6.77
C GLU A 29 4.52 2.49 -7.30
N ALA A 30 4.40 2.63 -8.62
CA ALA A 30 3.57 3.67 -9.23
C ALA A 30 2.09 3.55 -8.83
N SER A 31 1.58 2.32 -8.74
CA SER A 31 0.20 2.05 -8.32
C SER A 31 -0.02 2.39 -6.85
N LEU A 32 0.93 2.06 -5.98
CA LEU A 32 0.90 2.39 -4.55
C LEU A 32 0.95 3.91 -4.32
N TRP A 33 1.79 4.64 -5.07
CA TRP A 33 1.82 6.11 -5.03
C TRP A 33 0.47 6.72 -5.43
N SER A 34 -0.12 6.24 -6.53
CA SER A 34 -1.43 6.71 -6.99
C SER A 34 -2.50 6.48 -5.93
N ALA A 35 -2.52 5.28 -5.33
CA ALA A 35 -3.49 4.92 -4.31
C ALA A 35 -3.29 5.71 -3.00
N LYS A 36 -2.03 5.96 -2.59
CA LYS A 36 -1.70 6.81 -1.44
C LYS A 36 -2.31 8.19 -1.60
N ARG A 37 -2.08 8.84 -2.75
CA ARG A 37 -2.60 10.17 -3.04
C ARG A 37 -4.12 10.18 -3.10
N ARG A 38 -4.73 9.30 -3.90
CA ARG A 38 -6.18 9.27 -4.09
C ARG A 38 -6.94 9.01 -2.79
N LEU A 39 -6.46 8.06 -1.97
CA LEU A 39 -7.12 7.77 -0.71
C LEU A 39 -6.91 8.89 0.31
N GLY A 40 -5.71 9.45 0.38
CA GLY A 40 -5.40 10.58 1.27
C GLY A 40 -6.27 11.80 0.97
N ASP A 41 -6.47 12.14 -0.30
CA ASP A 41 -7.32 13.25 -0.73
C ASP A 41 -8.80 12.93 -0.44
N ALA A 42 -9.27 11.72 -0.79
CA ALA A 42 -10.65 11.29 -0.59
C ALA A 42 -11.07 11.25 0.89
N LEU A 43 -10.15 10.89 1.80
CA LEU A 43 -10.38 10.92 3.25
C LEU A 43 -10.67 12.33 3.76
N LEU A 44 -9.98 13.36 3.25
CA LEU A 44 -10.18 14.75 3.69
C LEU A 44 -11.43 15.38 3.06
N LEU A 45 -11.76 14.98 1.83
CA LEU A 45 -12.91 15.50 1.09
C LEU A 45 -14.23 14.79 1.44
N GLY A 46 -14.19 13.73 2.24
CA GLY A 46 -15.38 12.95 2.59
C GLY A 46 -15.96 12.16 1.41
N GLU A 47 -15.14 11.82 0.42
CA GLU A 47 -15.56 11.08 -0.78
C GLU A 47 -15.70 9.58 -0.51
N GLY A 48 -16.73 9.20 0.25
CA GLY A 48 -16.92 7.83 0.75
C GLY A 48 -16.86 6.74 -0.33
N GLN A 49 -17.36 7.01 -1.55
CA GLN A 49 -17.27 6.07 -2.67
C GLN A 49 -15.81 5.84 -3.12
N VAL A 50 -15.04 6.92 -3.30
CA VAL A 50 -13.63 6.84 -3.70
C VAL A 50 -12.81 6.15 -2.61
N VAL A 51 -13.08 6.45 -1.34
CA VAL A 51 -12.48 5.76 -0.20
C VAL A 51 -12.75 4.26 -0.27
N SER A 52 -14.00 3.86 -0.49
CA SER A 52 -14.38 2.45 -0.62
C SER A 52 -13.65 1.76 -1.79
N ASP A 53 -13.68 2.37 -2.97
CA ASP A 53 -13.11 1.79 -4.18
C ASP A 53 -11.60 1.61 -4.07
N VAL A 54 -10.89 2.63 -3.57
CA VAL A 54 -9.43 2.56 -3.40
C VAL A 54 -9.04 1.56 -2.31
N ARG A 55 -9.79 1.46 -1.21
CA ARG A 55 -9.56 0.43 -0.17
C ARG A 55 -9.68 -0.98 -0.74
N HIS A 56 -10.71 -1.26 -1.54
CA HIS A 56 -10.93 -2.58 -2.14
C HIS A 56 -9.86 -2.92 -3.18
N ALA A 57 -9.40 -1.93 -3.95
CA ALA A 57 -8.31 -2.11 -4.90
C ALA A 57 -6.95 -2.37 -4.21
N LEU A 58 -6.68 -1.67 -3.09
CA LEU A 58 -5.42 -1.81 -2.35
C LEU A 58 -5.32 -3.10 -1.52
N LYS A 59 -6.44 -3.57 -0.98
CA LYS A 59 -6.50 -4.73 -0.07
C LYS A 59 -5.69 -5.94 -0.56
N PRO A 60 -5.88 -6.49 -1.78
CA PRO A 60 -5.14 -7.68 -2.20
C PRO A 60 -3.63 -7.44 -2.25
N THR A 61 -3.21 -6.26 -2.74
CA THR A 61 -1.79 -5.88 -2.79
C THR A 61 -1.17 -5.81 -1.40
N LEU A 62 -1.85 -5.17 -0.45
CA LEU A 62 -1.36 -5.07 0.93
C LEU A 62 -1.32 -6.43 1.63
N GLN A 63 -2.27 -7.32 1.35
CA GLN A 63 -2.26 -8.69 1.86
C GLN A 63 -1.10 -9.52 1.29
N MET A 64 -0.81 -9.39 -0.01
CA MET A 64 0.35 -10.04 -0.63
C MET A 64 1.67 -9.56 -0.04
N LEU A 65 1.74 -8.26 0.29
CA LEU A 65 2.89 -7.64 0.95
C LEU A 65 2.98 -7.94 2.46
N GLY A 66 2.05 -8.70 3.03
CA GLY A 66 2.01 -8.99 4.47
C GLY A 66 1.68 -7.77 5.35
N ALA A 67 1.24 -6.66 4.76
CA ALA A 67 0.94 -5.40 5.44
C ALA A 67 -0.45 -5.41 6.12
N SER A 68 -0.77 -6.49 6.84
CA SER A 68 -2.07 -6.67 7.52
C SER A 68 -2.46 -5.51 8.44
N PRO A 69 -1.55 -4.89 9.23
CA PRO A 69 -1.92 -3.75 10.07
C PRO A 69 -2.44 -2.54 9.27
N LEU A 70 -1.95 -2.35 8.04
CA LEU A 70 -2.45 -1.30 7.16
C LEU A 70 -3.83 -1.65 6.58
N VAL A 71 -4.07 -2.93 6.28
CA VAL A 71 -5.42 -3.39 5.91
C VAL A 71 -6.39 -3.14 7.07
N ASP A 72 -6.02 -3.48 8.29
CA ASP A 72 -6.88 -3.26 9.46
C ASP A 72 -7.19 -1.77 9.66
N LEU A 73 -6.19 -0.90 9.54
CA LEU A 73 -6.39 0.56 9.57
C LEU A 73 -7.38 1.02 8.50
N LEU A 74 -7.24 0.51 7.27
CA LEU A 74 -8.09 0.89 6.14
C LEU A 74 -9.53 0.39 6.25
N PHE A 75 -9.78 -0.71 6.93
CA PHE A 75 -11.11 -1.29 7.04
C PHE A 75 -11.76 -1.09 8.41
N SER A 76 -11.06 -0.43 9.34
CA SER A 76 -11.62 -0.02 10.62
C SER A 76 -12.69 1.08 10.44
N PRO A 77 -13.77 1.07 11.25
CA PRO A 77 -14.73 2.16 11.27
C PRO A 77 -14.02 3.50 11.58
N VAL A 78 -14.20 4.49 10.71
CA VAL A 78 -13.70 5.85 10.95
C VAL A 78 -14.80 6.62 11.66
N HIS A 79 -14.50 7.11 12.87
CA HIS A 79 -15.40 8.00 13.59
C HIS A 79 -15.34 9.41 12.98
N PRO A 80 -16.46 10.15 12.93
CA PRO A 80 -16.44 11.53 12.47
C PRO A 80 -15.41 12.38 13.23
N GLY A 81 -14.56 13.09 12.51
CA GLY A 81 -13.50 13.92 13.08
C GLY A 81 -12.14 13.22 13.22
N ALA A 82 -12.04 11.92 12.92
CA ALA A 82 -10.78 11.16 12.94
C ALA A 82 -10.08 11.08 11.57
N GLU A 83 -10.62 11.71 10.53
CA GLU A 83 -10.16 11.56 9.14
C GLU A 83 -8.70 12.01 8.97
N ALA A 84 -8.31 13.11 9.61
CA ALA A 84 -6.95 13.62 9.56
C ALA A 84 -5.94 12.67 10.22
N ASP A 85 -6.30 12.06 11.35
CA ASP A 85 -5.47 11.11 12.07
C ASP A 85 -5.33 9.79 11.29
N VAL A 86 -6.45 9.30 10.72
CA VAL A 86 -6.45 8.12 9.86
C VAL A 86 -5.60 8.36 8.62
N LYS A 87 -5.71 9.53 7.99
CA LYS A 87 -4.87 9.92 6.86
C LYS A 87 -3.39 9.94 7.26
N SER A 88 -3.04 10.57 8.39
CA SER A 88 -1.66 10.64 8.86
C SER A 88 -1.06 9.24 9.09
N GLN A 89 -1.81 8.36 9.75
CA GLN A 89 -1.39 6.98 9.97
C GLN A 89 -1.26 6.19 8.66
N PHE A 90 -2.21 6.37 7.74
CA PHE A 90 -2.17 5.75 6.43
C PHE A 90 -0.96 6.22 5.61
N ASP A 91 -0.68 7.53 5.60
CA ASP A 91 0.46 8.10 4.88
C ASP A 91 1.78 7.51 5.41
N GLN A 92 1.95 7.46 6.73
CA GLN A 92 3.14 6.87 7.37
C GLN A 92 3.30 5.39 7.03
N ALA A 93 2.23 4.59 7.06
CA ALA A 93 2.30 3.20 6.67
C ALA A 93 2.63 3.01 5.19
N MET A 94 2.00 3.80 4.31
CA MET A 94 2.28 3.73 2.88
C MET A 94 3.71 4.13 2.57
N ASP A 95 4.30 5.09 3.29
CA ASP A 95 5.71 5.44 3.16
C ASP A 95 6.63 4.26 3.51
N LEU A 96 6.32 3.51 4.56
CA LEU A 96 7.05 2.29 4.89
C LEU A 96 6.92 1.22 3.79
N VAL A 97 5.72 1.07 3.21
CA VAL A 97 5.49 0.13 2.10
C VAL A 97 6.28 0.54 0.86
N LEU A 98 6.22 1.82 0.48
CA LEU A 98 6.94 2.36 -0.67
C LEU A 98 8.46 2.23 -0.50
N ALA A 99 8.99 2.57 0.68
CA ALA A 99 10.40 2.39 0.99
C ALA A 99 10.84 0.91 0.92
N ALA A 100 9.98 -0.01 1.38
CA ALA A 100 10.26 -1.44 1.27
C ALA A 100 10.26 -1.93 -0.20
N VAL A 101 9.38 -1.41 -1.05
CA VAL A 101 9.37 -1.70 -2.50
C VAL A 101 10.63 -1.15 -3.17
N GLU A 102 11.02 0.08 -2.87
CA GLU A 102 12.25 0.68 -3.38
C GLU A 102 13.49 -0.13 -2.96
N ALA A 103 13.60 -0.48 -1.68
CA ALA A 103 14.66 -1.33 -1.18
C ALA A 103 14.66 -2.72 -1.86
N LYS A 104 13.49 -3.29 -2.15
CA LYS A 104 13.39 -4.56 -2.86
C LYS A 104 13.90 -4.44 -4.30
N LYS A 105 13.57 -3.36 -5.01
CA LYS A 105 14.08 -3.10 -6.38
C LYS A 105 15.61 -3.06 -6.41
N ILE A 106 16.23 -2.35 -5.48
CA ILE A 106 17.71 -2.25 -5.37
C ILE A 106 18.36 -3.63 -5.18
N ASN A 107 17.67 -4.57 -4.51
CA ASN A 107 18.18 -5.92 -4.27
C ASN A 107 17.86 -6.92 -5.40
N VAL A 108 17.06 -6.51 -6.40
CA VAL A 108 16.72 -7.31 -7.59
C VAL A 108 17.62 -6.93 -8.78
N GLU A 109 18.13 -5.69 -8.81
CA GLU A 109 19.19 -5.23 -9.73
C GLU A 109 20.54 -5.90 -9.45
#